data_AF-A0A7J7YUD0-F1
#
_entry.id   AF-A0A7J7YUD0-F1
#
_cell.length_a   1.000
_cell.length_b   1.000
_cell.length_c   1.000
_cell.angle_alpha   90.00
_cell.angle_beta   90.00
_cell.angle_gamma   90.00
#
_symmetry.space_group_name_H-M   'P 1'
#
loop_
_entity.id
_entity.type
_entity.pdbx_description
1 polymer ?
#
loop_
_entity_poly.entity_id
_entity_poly.type
_entity_poly.pdbx_seq_one_letter_code
_entity_poly.pdbx_strand_id
1 'polypeptide(L)'
;MAQPPRLSRSGAPPLWDPASPAPTSGPRPRLWEGQDVLARWTDGLLYLGTIKKVDSAREVCLVQFEDDSQFLVLWKDISPAALPGEEFLCCVCRSETVVPGNRLVSCEKCRHAYHQDCHVPRAPAPGEGEGTSWVCRQCIFAIATKRGGALKKGPYARAMLGMKLSLPYGLKGLDWDAGHLSNRQQSYCYCGGPGEWNLKMLQCQSCLQWFHEACTQCLSKPLLYGDRFYEFECCVCRGGPEKVRRLQLRWVDVAHLVLYHLSVCCKKKYFDFDREILPFTSENWDSLLLGELSDTPKGERSSKLLSALNSHKDRFISGREIKKRKCLFGLHARIPPPVEPPTGDGAPTSFPSGQGPGGGVSRPLGKRRRSEPEPLRRQKGKMEELGPSSAP
;
A
#
# COMPACT_ATOMS: atom_id res chain seq x y z
N MET A 1 -15.38 -10.04 -74.99
CA MET A 1 -15.02 -11.47 -74.80
C MET A 1 -13.84 -11.56 -73.83
N ALA A 2 -13.43 -12.78 -73.45
CA ALA A 2 -12.45 -13.12 -72.41
C ALA A 2 -12.91 -12.89 -70.95
N GLN A 3 -12.70 -13.91 -70.11
CA GLN A 3 -12.87 -13.88 -68.66
C GLN A 3 -11.48 -13.92 -67.98
N PRO A 4 -11.30 -13.34 -66.78
CA PRO A 4 -10.11 -13.58 -65.96
C PRO A 4 -10.12 -15.00 -65.35
N PRO A 5 -8.94 -15.57 -65.02
CA PRO A 5 -8.80 -16.97 -64.60
C PRO A 5 -9.21 -17.26 -63.14
N ARG A 6 -9.27 -18.56 -62.81
CA ARG A 6 -9.80 -19.08 -61.53
C ARG A 6 -8.83 -18.95 -60.35
N LEU A 7 -9.41 -18.86 -59.15
CA LEU A 7 -8.75 -18.96 -57.84
C LEU A 7 -8.14 -20.35 -57.61
N SER A 8 -6.92 -20.40 -57.06
CA SER A 8 -6.36 -21.60 -56.42
C SER A 8 -6.46 -21.49 -54.90
N ARG A 9 -6.97 -22.55 -54.25
CA ARG A 9 -7.03 -22.65 -52.78
C ARG A 9 -5.62 -22.77 -52.20
N SER A 10 -5.28 -21.94 -51.23
CA SER A 10 -4.20 -22.23 -50.27
C SER A 10 -4.73 -23.09 -49.12
N GLY A 11 -3.83 -23.81 -48.44
CA GLY A 11 -4.17 -24.90 -47.52
C GLY A 11 -4.89 -24.50 -46.23
N ALA A 12 -5.56 -25.49 -45.62
CA ALA A 12 -6.08 -25.40 -44.26
C ALA A 12 -4.94 -25.43 -43.21
N PRO A 13 -5.15 -24.91 -41.99
CA PRO A 13 -4.18 -25.07 -40.91
C PRO A 13 -3.99 -26.56 -40.54
N PRO A 14 -2.80 -26.97 -40.07
CA PRO A 14 -2.55 -28.35 -39.67
C PRO A 14 -3.39 -28.73 -38.44
N LEU A 15 -3.82 -29.98 -38.40
CA LEU A 15 -4.52 -30.56 -37.26
C LEU A 15 -3.58 -30.74 -36.06
N TRP A 16 -4.16 -30.71 -34.86
CA TRP A 16 -3.49 -30.98 -33.59
C TRP A 16 -2.99 -32.43 -33.55
N ASP A 17 -1.69 -32.62 -33.32
CA ASP A 17 -1.04 -33.93 -33.30
C ASP A 17 -0.81 -34.39 -31.83
N PRO A 18 -1.53 -35.41 -31.31
CA PRO A 18 -1.55 -35.71 -29.87
C PRO A 18 -0.27 -36.31 -29.29
N ALA A 19 0.77 -36.58 -30.10
CA ALA A 19 1.86 -37.50 -29.77
C ALA A 19 3.25 -36.85 -29.62
N SER A 20 3.34 -35.57 -29.27
CA SER A 20 4.63 -34.94 -28.91
C SER A 20 5.11 -35.41 -27.52
N PRO A 21 6.31 -36.01 -27.38
CA PRO A 21 6.80 -36.46 -26.08
C PRO A 21 7.10 -35.27 -25.16
N ALA A 22 6.62 -35.33 -23.92
CA ALA A 22 6.80 -34.26 -22.95
C ALA A 22 8.29 -34.08 -22.58
N PRO A 23 8.82 -32.84 -22.53
CA PRO A 23 10.21 -32.60 -22.17
C PRO A 23 10.45 -32.92 -20.69
N THR A 24 11.16 -34.03 -20.46
CA THR A 24 12.10 -34.33 -19.37
C THR A 24 11.76 -33.92 -17.93
N SER A 25 11.83 -34.89 -17.02
CA SER A 25 11.67 -34.74 -15.57
C SER A 25 12.64 -33.73 -14.93
N GLY A 26 12.15 -32.52 -14.69
CA GLY A 26 12.71 -31.55 -13.74
C GLY A 26 11.60 -30.97 -12.86
N PRO A 27 11.91 -30.42 -11.68
CA PRO A 27 10.91 -29.82 -10.80
C PRO A 27 10.29 -28.59 -11.49
N ARG A 28 8.99 -28.65 -11.78
CA ARG A 28 8.28 -27.55 -12.46
C ARG A 28 8.38 -26.26 -11.62
N PRO A 29 8.75 -25.11 -12.22
CA PRO A 29 8.75 -23.85 -11.51
C PRO A 29 7.34 -23.53 -11.00
N ARG A 30 7.23 -22.81 -9.87
CA ARG A 30 5.93 -22.42 -9.31
C ARG A 30 5.15 -21.51 -10.27
N LEU A 31 5.88 -20.68 -11.02
CA LEU A 31 5.34 -19.68 -11.96
C LEU A 31 5.89 -19.92 -13.36
N TRP A 32 5.05 -19.86 -14.39
CA TRP A 32 5.45 -20.03 -15.81
C TRP A 32 4.58 -19.18 -16.76
N GLU A 33 5.07 -18.96 -17.99
CA GLU A 33 4.36 -18.17 -19.00
C GLU A 33 3.12 -18.91 -19.54
N GLY A 34 2.00 -18.20 -19.69
CA GLY A 34 0.70 -18.79 -20.02
C GLY A 34 -0.07 -19.35 -18.82
N GLN A 35 0.45 -19.23 -17.59
CA GLN A 35 -0.25 -19.63 -16.37
C GLN A 35 -1.26 -18.58 -15.91
N ASP A 36 -2.49 -18.99 -15.63
CA ASP A 36 -3.49 -18.14 -14.98
C ASP A 36 -3.31 -18.11 -13.46
N VAL A 37 -3.42 -16.91 -12.89
CA VAL A 37 -3.08 -16.60 -11.50
C VAL A 37 -4.01 -15.56 -10.90
N LEU A 38 -4.19 -15.61 -9.58
CA LEU A 38 -4.71 -14.49 -8.80
C LEU A 38 -3.53 -13.63 -8.34
N ALA A 39 -3.45 -12.41 -8.86
CA ALA A 39 -2.43 -11.42 -8.50
C ALA A 39 -3.01 -10.39 -7.51
N ARG A 40 -2.25 -10.02 -6.48
CA ARG A 40 -2.65 -9.01 -5.50
C ARG A 40 -2.22 -7.61 -5.93
N TRP A 41 -3.15 -6.66 -5.86
CA TRP A 41 -2.94 -5.27 -6.25
C TRP A 41 -2.73 -4.33 -5.04
N THR A 42 -2.43 -3.04 -5.30
CA THR A 42 -2.14 -2.00 -4.29
C THR A 42 -3.35 -1.54 -3.47
N ASP A 43 -4.55 -2.07 -3.75
CA ASP A 43 -5.73 -1.95 -2.89
C ASP A 43 -5.90 -3.14 -1.92
N GLY A 44 -5.00 -4.14 -2.00
CA GLY A 44 -5.02 -5.38 -1.23
C GLY A 44 -5.98 -6.45 -1.75
N LEU A 45 -6.70 -6.21 -2.85
CA LEU A 45 -7.60 -7.19 -3.48
C LEU A 45 -6.83 -8.12 -4.42
N LEU A 46 -7.48 -9.23 -4.80
CA LEU A 46 -7.00 -10.16 -5.82
C LEU A 46 -7.74 -9.93 -7.14
N TYR A 47 -7.00 -9.95 -8.24
CA TYR A 47 -7.50 -9.83 -9.61
C TYR A 47 -7.00 -11.04 -10.42
N LEU A 48 -7.80 -11.49 -11.39
CA LEU A 48 -7.40 -12.56 -12.30
C LEU A 48 -6.47 -12.01 -13.40
N GLY A 49 -5.48 -12.80 -13.79
CA GLY A 49 -4.64 -12.50 -14.95
C GLY A 49 -3.77 -13.68 -15.37
N THR A 50 -3.19 -13.58 -16.56
CA THR A 50 -2.28 -14.59 -17.11
C THR A 50 -0.85 -14.06 -17.10
N ILE A 51 0.11 -14.88 -16.65
CA ILE A 51 1.53 -14.56 -16.74
C ILE A 51 1.96 -14.50 -18.21
N LYS A 52 2.56 -13.38 -18.62
CA LYS A 52 3.13 -13.19 -19.96
C LYS A 52 4.66 -13.26 -19.99
N LYS A 53 5.35 -12.94 -18.88
CA LYS A 53 6.80 -13.13 -18.70
C LYS A 53 7.16 -13.45 -17.25
N VAL A 54 8.19 -14.26 -17.03
CA VAL A 54 8.78 -14.51 -15.70
C VAL A 54 10.19 -13.92 -15.62
N ASP A 55 10.48 -13.15 -14.57
CA ASP A 55 11.79 -12.56 -14.30
C ASP A 55 12.30 -13.04 -12.93
N SER A 56 13.25 -13.98 -12.97
CA SER A 56 13.89 -14.57 -11.79
C SER A 56 15.00 -13.72 -11.19
N ALA A 57 15.49 -12.69 -11.89
CA ALA A 57 16.51 -11.79 -11.36
C ALA A 57 15.92 -10.69 -10.47
N ARG A 58 14.63 -10.37 -10.67
CA ARG A 58 13.88 -9.37 -9.88
C ARG A 58 12.70 -9.95 -9.08
N GLU A 59 12.51 -11.27 -9.11
CA GLU A 59 11.37 -11.99 -8.49
C GLU A 59 10.00 -11.39 -8.85
N VAL A 60 9.80 -11.06 -10.13
CA VAL A 60 8.53 -10.55 -10.68
C VAL A 60 8.03 -11.39 -11.84
N CYS A 61 6.75 -11.24 -12.17
CA CYS A 61 6.20 -11.63 -13.46
C CYS A 61 5.51 -10.43 -14.11
N LEU A 62 5.52 -10.37 -15.45
CA LEU A 62 4.60 -9.52 -16.20
C LEU A 62 3.27 -10.26 -16.27
N VAL A 63 2.22 -9.69 -15.70
CA VAL A 63 0.85 -10.25 -15.69
C VAL A 63 -0.04 -9.36 -16.54
N GLN A 64 -0.86 -9.97 -17.41
CA GLN A 64 -1.96 -9.30 -18.11
C GLN A 64 -3.26 -9.59 -17.38
N PHE A 65 -4.05 -8.55 -17.09
CA PHE A 65 -5.33 -8.64 -16.38
C PHE A 65 -6.51 -8.72 -17.36
N GLU A 66 -7.71 -8.94 -16.83
CA GLU A 66 -8.97 -9.05 -17.59
C GLU A 66 -9.35 -7.79 -18.42
N ASP A 67 -8.72 -6.63 -18.14
CA ASP A 67 -8.88 -5.37 -18.87
C ASP A 67 -7.74 -5.09 -19.87
N ASP A 68 -6.99 -6.13 -20.25
CA ASP A 68 -5.77 -6.12 -21.07
C ASP A 68 -4.61 -5.27 -20.54
N SER A 69 -4.74 -4.66 -19.35
CA SER A 69 -3.63 -3.95 -18.71
C SER A 69 -2.51 -4.92 -18.32
N GLN A 70 -1.26 -4.46 -18.39
CA GLN A 70 -0.07 -5.27 -18.10
C GLN A 70 0.82 -4.59 -17.07
N PHE A 71 1.15 -5.30 -15.99
CA PHE A 71 1.99 -4.79 -14.91
C PHE A 71 2.98 -5.84 -14.40
N LEU A 72 4.08 -5.38 -13.80
CA LEU A 72 5.01 -6.25 -13.07
C LEU A 72 4.47 -6.49 -11.66
N VAL A 73 4.32 -7.76 -11.28
CA VAL A 73 3.83 -8.19 -9.97
C VAL A 73 4.90 -9.05 -9.30
N LEU A 74 5.17 -8.82 -8.01
CA LEU A 74 6.13 -9.59 -7.21
C LEU A 74 5.63 -11.02 -6.97
N TRP A 75 6.53 -12.01 -6.97
CA TRP A 75 6.17 -13.43 -6.76
C TRP A 75 5.40 -13.71 -5.46
N LYS A 76 5.63 -12.91 -4.40
CA LYS A 76 4.87 -13.00 -3.12
C LYS A 76 3.39 -12.66 -3.26
N ASP A 77 3.01 -11.96 -4.32
CA ASP A 77 1.67 -11.47 -4.62
C ASP A 77 0.98 -12.26 -5.74
N ILE A 78 1.66 -13.24 -6.34
CA ILE A 78 1.15 -14.11 -7.40
C ILE A 78 0.77 -15.47 -6.81
N SER A 79 -0.48 -15.88 -7.03
CA SER A 79 -1.05 -17.11 -6.47
C SER A 79 -1.72 -17.94 -7.58
N PRO A 80 -1.10 -19.04 -8.03
CA PRO A 80 -1.72 -19.94 -9.00
C PRO A 80 -2.85 -20.77 -8.37
N ALA A 81 -3.59 -21.49 -9.22
CA ALA A 81 -4.45 -22.59 -8.78
C ALA A 81 -3.61 -23.82 -8.38
N ALA A 82 -4.14 -24.66 -7.47
CA ALA A 82 -3.53 -25.94 -7.14
C ALA A 82 -3.66 -26.90 -8.34
N LEU A 83 -2.57 -27.58 -8.71
CA LEU A 83 -2.63 -28.59 -9.77
C LEU A 83 -3.12 -29.94 -9.22
N PRO A 84 -3.81 -30.77 -10.03
CA PRO A 84 -4.05 -32.18 -9.69
C PRO A 84 -2.73 -32.89 -9.35
N GLY A 85 -2.69 -33.56 -8.20
CA GLY A 85 -1.50 -34.21 -7.66
C GLY A 85 -0.67 -33.36 -6.68
N GLU A 86 -0.82 -32.03 -6.62
CA GLU A 86 -0.17 -31.19 -5.61
C GLU A 86 -0.89 -31.24 -4.23
N GLU A 87 -1.89 -32.10 -4.06
CA GLU A 87 -2.70 -32.24 -2.83
C GLU A 87 -1.89 -32.66 -1.59
N PHE A 88 -0.75 -33.33 -1.79
CA PHE A 88 0.17 -33.78 -0.73
C PHE A 88 1.36 -32.82 -0.52
N LEU A 89 1.49 -31.77 -1.33
CA LEU A 89 2.58 -30.80 -1.25
C LEU A 89 2.12 -29.54 -0.49
N CYS A 90 2.88 -29.12 0.52
CA CYS A 90 2.63 -27.80 1.10
C CYS A 90 2.96 -26.71 0.07
N CYS A 91 1.98 -25.87 -0.27
CA CYS A 91 2.14 -24.82 -1.29
C CYS A 91 3.11 -23.68 -0.92
N VAL A 92 3.60 -23.67 0.32
CA VAL A 92 4.58 -22.69 0.83
C VAL A 92 6.01 -23.21 0.70
N CYS A 93 6.33 -24.38 1.26
CA CYS A 93 7.68 -24.95 1.27
C CYS A 93 7.94 -25.99 0.16
N ARG A 94 6.89 -26.41 -0.58
CA ARG A 94 6.89 -27.47 -1.62
C ARG A 94 7.47 -28.80 -1.15
N SER A 95 7.18 -29.18 0.09
CA SER A 95 7.54 -30.48 0.67
C SER A 95 6.30 -31.27 1.10
N GLU A 96 6.41 -32.60 1.03
CA GLU A 96 5.45 -33.61 1.49
C GLU A 96 5.77 -34.10 2.91
N THR A 97 6.97 -33.80 3.44
CA THR A 97 7.46 -34.35 4.71
C THR A 97 6.60 -33.91 5.88
N VAL A 98 5.88 -34.84 6.51
CA VAL A 98 5.08 -34.61 7.72
C VAL A 98 5.83 -35.10 8.96
N VAL A 99 5.79 -34.32 10.03
CA VAL A 99 6.32 -34.70 11.36
C VAL A 99 5.21 -34.66 12.42
N PRO A 100 5.33 -35.40 13.54
CA PRO A 100 4.42 -35.26 14.67
C PRO A 100 4.33 -33.81 15.13
N GLY A 101 3.11 -33.29 15.29
CA GLY A 101 2.87 -31.90 15.67
C GLY A 101 2.92 -30.87 14.52
N ASN A 102 3.31 -31.23 13.30
CA ASN A 102 3.22 -30.34 12.13
C ASN A 102 2.75 -31.12 10.89
N ARG A 103 1.44 -31.38 10.84
CA ARG A 103 0.78 -32.12 9.76
C ARG A 103 0.45 -31.20 8.57
N LEU A 104 0.13 -31.82 7.43
CA LEU A 104 -0.51 -31.11 6.32
C LEU A 104 -2.01 -30.90 6.60
N VAL A 105 -2.53 -29.73 6.22
CA VAL A 105 -3.92 -29.32 6.37
C VAL A 105 -4.37 -28.67 5.06
N SER A 106 -5.39 -29.25 4.42
CA SER A 106 -5.88 -28.78 3.11
C SER A 106 -6.99 -27.74 3.26
N CYS A 107 -6.90 -26.65 2.50
CA CYS A 107 -7.92 -25.62 2.49
C CYS A 107 -9.18 -26.09 1.74
N GLU A 108 -10.35 -26.03 2.38
CA GLU A 108 -11.64 -26.45 1.76
C GLU A 108 -11.94 -25.71 0.44
N LYS A 109 -11.57 -24.42 0.35
CA LYS A 109 -11.88 -23.55 -0.80
C LYS A 109 -10.93 -23.66 -1.98
N CYS A 110 -9.61 -23.65 -1.78
CA CYS A 110 -8.62 -23.66 -2.87
C CYS A 110 -7.82 -24.97 -3.00
N ARG A 111 -8.14 -25.99 -2.18
CA ARG A 111 -7.55 -27.34 -2.14
C ARG A 111 -6.04 -27.47 -1.86
N HIS A 112 -5.27 -26.39 -1.99
CA HIS A 112 -3.88 -26.32 -1.52
C HIS A 112 -3.72 -26.83 -0.08
N ALA A 113 -2.68 -27.64 0.13
CA ALA A 113 -2.24 -28.07 1.45
C ALA A 113 -1.21 -27.11 2.06
N TYR A 114 -1.23 -27.03 3.39
CA TYR A 114 -0.30 -26.24 4.19
C TYR A 114 0.21 -27.11 5.34
N HIS A 115 1.53 -27.14 5.61
CA HIS A 115 1.99 -27.53 6.95
C HIS A 115 1.41 -26.56 7.97
N GLN A 116 1.03 -27.05 9.15
CA GLN A 116 0.46 -26.23 10.23
C GLN A 116 1.31 -24.98 10.51
N ASP A 117 2.63 -25.13 10.60
CA ASP A 117 3.58 -24.04 10.88
C ASP A 117 4.00 -23.23 9.65
N CYS A 118 3.68 -23.68 8.43
CA CYS A 118 3.83 -22.87 7.22
C CYS A 118 2.65 -21.92 6.98
N HIS A 119 1.57 -22.04 7.76
CA HIS A 119 0.42 -21.14 7.72
C HIS A 119 0.49 -20.09 8.85
N VAL A 120 0.00 -18.87 8.58
CA VAL A 120 0.02 -17.75 9.56
C VAL A 120 -1.39 -17.21 9.81
N PRO A 121 -1.92 -17.26 11.05
CA PRO A 121 -1.40 -18.02 12.20
C PRO A 121 -1.40 -19.53 11.95
N ARG A 122 -0.69 -20.30 12.79
CA ARG A 122 -0.57 -21.77 12.68
C ARG A 122 -1.93 -22.44 12.47
N ALA A 123 -2.03 -23.36 11.51
CA ALA A 123 -3.29 -24.05 11.23
C ALA A 123 -3.66 -25.07 12.35
N PRO A 124 -4.95 -25.19 12.71
CA PRO A 124 -5.41 -26.24 13.64
C PRO A 124 -5.15 -27.63 13.05
N ALA A 125 -4.99 -28.67 13.88
CA ALA A 125 -4.91 -30.01 13.32
C ALA A 125 -6.29 -30.45 12.76
N PRO A 126 -6.33 -31.43 11.85
CA PRO A 126 -7.59 -31.99 11.36
C PRO A 126 -8.46 -32.51 12.53
N GLY A 127 -9.60 -31.86 12.76
CA GLY A 127 -10.53 -32.14 13.86
C GLY A 127 -10.46 -31.21 15.07
N GLU A 128 -9.47 -30.31 15.17
CA GLU A 128 -9.28 -29.41 16.34
C GLU A 128 -9.86 -27.99 16.16
N GLY A 129 -10.56 -27.70 15.05
CA GLY A 129 -11.14 -26.38 14.78
C GLY A 129 -12.53 -26.16 15.37
N GLU A 130 -12.98 -24.90 15.44
CA GLU A 130 -14.37 -24.52 15.81
C GLU A 130 -15.46 -25.00 14.81
N GLY A 131 -15.12 -25.89 13.87
CA GLY A 131 -15.99 -26.41 12.83
C GLY A 131 -15.29 -27.48 11.97
N THR A 132 -16.08 -28.23 11.21
CA THR A 132 -15.62 -29.38 10.41
C THR A 132 -14.77 -29.04 9.19
N SER A 133 -14.65 -27.77 8.79
CA SER A 133 -13.79 -27.37 7.67
C SER A 133 -12.96 -26.11 7.95
N TRP A 134 -11.76 -26.10 7.39
CA TRP A 134 -10.78 -25.02 7.53
C TRP A 134 -10.53 -24.32 6.20
N VAL A 135 -10.30 -23.00 6.27
CA VAL A 135 -10.09 -22.14 5.12
C VAL A 135 -8.84 -21.29 5.38
N CYS A 136 -7.86 -21.37 4.47
CA CYS A 136 -6.59 -20.67 4.63
C CYS A 136 -6.74 -19.15 4.57
N ARG A 137 -5.74 -18.43 5.10
CA ARG A 137 -5.63 -16.96 5.12
C ARG A 137 -6.00 -16.33 3.79
N GLN A 138 -5.50 -16.87 2.68
CA GLN A 138 -5.74 -16.32 1.36
C GLN A 138 -7.22 -16.37 0.96
N CYS A 139 -7.89 -17.51 1.15
CA CYS A 139 -9.31 -17.63 0.83
C CYS A 139 -10.18 -16.81 1.80
N ILE A 140 -9.81 -16.72 3.08
CA ILE A 140 -10.47 -15.83 4.05
C ILE A 140 -10.38 -14.37 3.56
N PHE A 141 -9.21 -13.90 3.15
CA PHE A 141 -9.05 -12.54 2.63
C PHE A 141 -9.82 -12.35 1.32
N ALA A 142 -9.66 -13.23 0.32
CA ALA A 142 -10.37 -13.13 -0.96
C ALA A 142 -11.90 -13.00 -0.80
N ILE A 143 -12.48 -13.77 0.12
CA ILE A 143 -13.91 -13.72 0.42
C ILE A 143 -14.26 -12.45 1.21
N ALA A 144 -13.49 -12.07 2.23
CA ALA A 144 -13.85 -11.01 3.16
C ALA A 144 -13.46 -9.57 2.73
N THR A 145 -12.38 -9.37 1.95
CA THR A 145 -11.94 -8.03 1.51
C THR A 145 -12.87 -7.48 0.43
N LYS A 146 -13.28 -6.22 0.55
CA LYS A 146 -14.14 -5.52 -0.43
C LYS A 146 -13.79 -4.03 -0.49
N ARG A 147 -13.97 -3.39 -1.65
CA ARG A 147 -13.81 -1.92 -1.80
C ARG A 147 -14.76 -1.21 -0.83
N GLY A 148 -14.30 -0.16 -0.15
CA GLY A 148 -15.04 0.53 0.92
C GLY A 148 -14.92 -0.09 2.32
N GLY A 149 -14.35 -1.29 2.47
CA GLY A 149 -14.15 -1.97 3.75
C GLY A 149 -14.52 -3.47 3.69
N ALA A 150 -13.83 -4.29 4.46
CA ALA A 150 -14.07 -5.73 4.53
C ALA A 150 -15.37 -6.08 5.28
N LEU A 151 -15.84 -7.33 5.08
CA LEU A 151 -17.03 -7.86 5.75
C LEU A 151 -16.94 -7.74 7.28
N LYS A 152 -17.98 -7.16 7.89
CA LYS A 152 -18.06 -6.91 9.35
C LYS A 152 -18.84 -7.95 10.14
N LYS A 153 -19.61 -8.82 9.48
CA LYS A 153 -20.52 -9.82 10.08
C LYS A 153 -20.40 -11.16 9.34
N GLY A 154 -20.81 -12.24 10.01
CA GLY A 154 -20.74 -13.61 9.48
C GLY A 154 -19.40 -14.32 9.74
N PRO A 155 -19.30 -15.62 9.40
CA PRO A 155 -18.15 -16.46 9.75
C PRO A 155 -16.84 -15.97 9.14
N TYR A 156 -16.84 -15.59 7.85
CA TYR A 156 -15.64 -15.07 7.17
C TYR A 156 -15.14 -13.75 7.79
N ALA A 157 -16.02 -12.91 8.34
CA ALA A 157 -15.61 -11.69 9.05
C ALA A 157 -14.89 -12.00 10.38
N ARG A 158 -15.38 -12.99 11.15
CA ARG A 158 -14.74 -13.47 12.38
C ARG A 158 -13.40 -14.15 12.08
N ALA A 159 -13.37 -15.03 11.08
CA ALA A 159 -12.14 -15.68 10.63
C ALA A 159 -11.11 -14.66 10.13
N MET A 160 -11.52 -13.63 9.40
CA MET A 160 -10.63 -12.55 8.96
C MET A 160 -10.05 -11.78 10.16
N LEU A 161 -10.86 -11.47 11.18
CA LEU A 161 -10.37 -10.84 12.41
C LEU A 161 -9.28 -11.70 13.08
N GLY A 162 -9.51 -13.01 13.23
CA GLY A 162 -8.50 -13.94 13.76
C GLY A 162 -7.21 -13.97 12.94
N MET A 163 -7.33 -14.04 11.60
CA MET A 163 -6.18 -13.97 10.69
C MET A 163 -5.42 -12.64 10.81
N LYS A 164 -6.12 -11.52 11.08
CA LYS A 164 -5.55 -10.16 11.24
C LYS A 164 -4.80 -9.95 12.56
N LEU A 165 -4.85 -10.88 13.51
CA LEU A 165 -4.03 -10.85 14.74
C LEU A 165 -2.55 -11.19 14.47
N SER A 166 -2.21 -11.72 13.29
CA SER A 166 -0.83 -12.04 12.90
C SER A 166 -0.50 -11.48 11.52
N LEU A 167 0.75 -11.05 11.31
CA LEU A 167 1.27 -10.62 10.01
C LEU A 167 2.02 -11.79 9.33
N PRO A 168 1.86 -12.01 8.01
CA PRO A 168 2.60 -13.04 7.28
C PRO A 168 4.04 -12.59 6.91
N TYR A 169 4.59 -11.58 7.59
CA TYR A 169 5.92 -11.01 7.38
C TYR A 169 6.44 -10.35 8.67
N GLY A 170 7.76 -10.23 8.81
CA GLY A 170 8.40 -9.61 9.97
C GLY A 170 8.48 -8.08 9.85
N LEU A 171 7.64 -7.35 10.58
CA LEU A 171 7.56 -5.87 10.53
C LEU A 171 8.92 -5.18 10.83
N LYS A 172 9.75 -5.77 11.69
CA LYS A 172 11.10 -5.26 12.03
C LYS A 172 12.14 -5.38 10.89
N GLY A 173 11.85 -6.15 9.84
CA GLY A 173 12.74 -6.41 8.70
C GLY A 173 12.35 -5.66 7.42
N LEU A 174 11.66 -4.52 7.56
CA LEU A 174 11.22 -3.68 6.45
C LEU A 174 12.12 -2.44 6.32
N ASP A 175 12.67 -2.22 5.13
CA ASP A 175 13.51 -1.05 4.84
C ASP A 175 12.63 0.10 4.39
N TRP A 176 12.28 1.00 5.32
CA TRP A 176 11.40 2.15 5.08
C TRP A 176 12.15 3.38 4.53
N ASP A 177 11.43 4.21 3.77
CA ASP A 177 11.88 5.57 3.47
C ASP A 177 11.84 6.49 4.71
N ALA A 178 12.48 7.66 4.59
CA ALA A 178 12.60 8.63 5.68
C ALA A 178 11.27 9.25 6.14
N GLY A 179 10.19 9.12 5.38
CA GLY A 179 8.84 9.55 5.76
C GLY A 179 7.99 8.42 6.39
N HIS A 180 8.50 7.19 6.44
CA HIS A 180 7.75 5.98 6.76
C HIS A 180 6.52 5.79 5.86
N LEU A 181 6.65 6.14 4.56
CA LEU A 181 5.56 6.14 3.58
C LEU A 181 5.56 4.88 2.71
N SER A 182 6.75 4.37 2.37
CA SER A 182 6.95 3.16 1.57
C SER A 182 8.13 2.33 2.10
N ASN A 183 8.14 1.03 1.79
CA ASN A 183 9.25 0.12 2.09
C ASN A 183 9.71 -0.69 0.87
N ARG A 184 11.01 -1.03 0.83
CA ARG A 184 11.67 -1.73 -0.28
C ARG A 184 11.04 -3.09 -0.60
N GLN A 185 10.56 -3.78 0.43
CA GLN A 185 9.92 -5.09 0.37
C GLN A 185 8.49 -5.03 -0.20
N GLN A 186 7.93 -3.84 -0.42
CA GLN A 186 6.53 -3.59 -0.81
C GLN A 186 5.55 -4.44 0.02
N SER A 187 5.76 -4.49 1.33
CA SER A 187 5.02 -5.37 2.26
C SER A 187 4.24 -4.52 3.25
N TYR A 188 2.92 -4.48 3.05
CA TYR A 188 2.00 -3.65 3.81
C TYR A 188 0.80 -4.45 4.34
N CYS A 189 0.05 -3.83 5.24
CA CYS A 189 -1.24 -4.30 5.76
C CYS A 189 -1.18 -5.70 6.42
N TYR A 190 -2.33 -6.29 6.73
CA TYR A 190 -2.42 -7.67 7.21
C TYR A 190 -2.19 -8.70 6.09
N CYS A 191 -2.36 -8.31 4.83
CA CYS A 191 -2.23 -9.21 3.68
C CYS A 191 -0.78 -9.45 3.24
N GLY A 192 0.18 -8.57 3.58
CA GLY A 192 1.56 -8.62 3.07
C GLY A 192 1.70 -8.16 1.62
N GLY A 193 0.64 -7.56 1.07
CA GLY A 193 0.61 -7.08 -0.32
C GLY A 193 1.36 -5.77 -0.55
N PRO A 194 1.47 -5.34 -1.82
CA PRO A 194 1.93 -4.01 -2.17
C PRO A 194 0.83 -2.99 -1.80
N GLY A 195 1.17 -1.71 -1.81
CA GLY A 195 0.25 -0.64 -1.43
C GLY A 195 0.89 0.74 -1.66
N GLU A 196 0.03 1.74 -1.86
CA GLU A 196 0.42 3.15 -1.94
C GLU A 196 -0.27 3.90 -0.79
N TRP A 197 0.50 4.44 0.16
CA TRP A 197 -0.01 5.02 1.41
C TRP A 197 -1.10 6.10 1.22
N ASN A 198 -1.00 6.85 0.14
CA ASN A 198 -1.93 7.91 -0.27
C ASN A 198 -3.16 7.37 -1.02
N LEU A 199 -3.21 6.08 -1.37
CA LEU A 199 -4.31 5.44 -2.08
C LEU A 199 -5.12 4.52 -1.16
N LYS A 200 -6.04 5.11 -0.38
CA LYS A 200 -6.99 4.39 0.49
C LYS A 200 -6.30 3.47 1.52
N MET A 201 -5.27 3.96 2.19
CA MET A 201 -4.63 3.27 3.32
C MET A 201 -4.70 4.11 4.61
N LEU A 202 -4.79 3.45 5.76
CA LEU A 202 -4.66 4.05 7.09
C LEU A 202 -3.30 3.68 7.70
N GLN A 203 -2.64 4.65 8.34
CA GLN A 203 -1.41 4.40 9.11
C GLN A 203 -1.77 4.01 10.55
N CYS A 204 -1.20 2.93 11.08
CA CYS A 204 -1.39 2.55 12.47
C CYS A 204 -0.53 3.42 13.39
N GLN A 205 -1.14 4.15 14.32
CA GLN A 205 -0.42 5.03 15.26
C GLN A 205 0.62 4.30 16.12
N SER A 206 0.38 3.01 16.43
CA SER A 206 1.18 2.23 17.38
C SER A 206 2.32 1.44 16.73
N CYS A 207 2.32 1.27 15.40
CA CYS A 207 3.40 0.54 14.68
C CYS A 207 3.80 1.12 13.32
N LEU A 208 3.24 2.27 12.93
CA LEU A 208 3.51 3.07 11.73
C LEU A 208 3.30 2.40 10.35
N GLN A 209 3.08 1.07 10.31
CA GLN A 209 2.66 0.32 9.13
C GLN A 209 1.31 0.82 8.58
N TRP A 210 1.14 0.73 7.26
CA TRP A 210 -0.04 1.13 6.51
C TRP A 210 -0.97 -0.05 6.21
N PHE A 211 -2.29 0.20 6.21
CA PHE A 211 -3.33 -0.82 6.08
C PHE A 211 -4.41 -0.41 5.06
N HIS A 212 -4.65 -1.23 4.03
CA HIS A 212 -5.66 -0.99 3.00
C HIS A 212 -7.08 -0.88 3.56
N GLU A 213 -7.86 0.09 3.07
CA GLU A 213 -9.31 0.22 3.26
C GLU A 213 -10.00 -1.14 3.19
N ALA A 214 -9.78 -1.86 2.09
CA ALA A 214 -10.43 -3.13 1.79
C ALA A 214 -10.07 -4.29 2.74
N CYS A 215 -9.07 -4.11 3.61
CA CYS A 215 -8.69 -5.07 4.65
C CYS A 215 -9.14 -4.65 6.07
N THR A 216 -9.57 -3.40 6.26
CA THR A 216 -10.13 -2.92 7.53
C THR A 216 -11.60 -3.31 7.69
N GLN A 217 -12.06 -3.47 8.93
CA GLN A 217 -13.46 -3.78 9.27
C GLN A 217 -14.11 -2.66 10.11
N CYS A 218 -13.33 -1.64 10.51
CA CYS A 218 -13.79 -0.53 11.35
C CYS A 218 -14.55 0.57 10.58
N LEU A 219 -14.16 0.89 9.34
CA LEU A 219 -14.63 2.07 8.59
C LEU A 219 -16.16 2.11 8.36
N SER A 220 -16.79 3.26 8.61
CA SER A 220 -18.22 3.51 8.35
C SER A 220 -18.52 3.96 6.92
N LYS A 221 -17.53 4.53 6.23
CA LYS A 221 -17.57 5.03 4.85
C LYS A 221 -16.24 4.72 4.16
N PRO A 222 -16.18 4.63 2.81
CA PRO A 222 -14.93 4.52 2.08
C PRO A 222 -14.01 5.73 2.33
N LEU A 223 -12.69 5.51 2.28
CA LEU A 223 -11.69 6.58 2.38
C LEU A 223 -11.64 7.39 1.09
N LEU A 224 -11.38 8.70 1.22
CA LEU A 224 -10.87 9.49 0.10
C LEU A 224 -9.37 9.18 -0.10
N TYR A 225 -8.87 9.34 -1.33
CA TYR A 225 -7.43 9.35 -1.55
C TYR A 225 -6.78 10.50 -0.75
N GLY A 226 -5.62 10.24 -0.17
CA GLY A 226 -4.88 11.17 0.69
C GLY A 226 -5.47 11.43 2.08
N ASP A 227 -6.58 10.79 2.47
CA ASP A 227 -7.26 11.10 3.73
C ASP A 227 -6.57 10.49 4.96
N ARG A 228 -5.70 11.29 5.58
CA ARG A 228 -5.02 11.00 6.84
C ARG A 228 -5.73 11.55 8.07
N PHE A 229 -6.95 12.10 7.96
CA PHE A 229 -7.70 12.68 9.09
C PHE A 229 -8.38 11.57 9.93
N TYR A 230 -7.56 10.63 10.42
CA TYR A 230 -7.95 9.48 11.23
C TYR A 230 -6.86 9.14 12.25
N GLU A 231 -7.26 8.91 13.50
CA GLU A 231 -6.50 8.01 14.40
C GLU A 231 -6.90 6.58 14.05
N PHE A 232 -5.93 5.71 13.83
CA PHE A 232 -6.16 4.29 13.53
C PHE A 232 -5.19 3.40 14.29
N GLU A 233 -5.69 2.28 14.79
CA GLU A 233 -4.90 1.28 15.50
C GLU A 233 -5.32 -0.13 15.07
N CYS A 234 -4.35 -0.88 14.55
CA CYS A 234 -4.57 -2.15 13.85
C CYS A 234 -4.76 -3.35 14.79
N CYS A 235 -5.35 -4.43 14.27
CA CYS A 235 -5.64 -5.64 15.05
C CYS A 235 -4.44 -6.23 15.79
N VAL A 236 -3.25 -6.16 15.18
CA VAL A 236 -2.00 -6.71 15.74
C VAL A 236 -1.55 -5.94 16.98
N CYS A 237 -1.63 -4.60 16.95
CA CYS A 237 -1.27 -3.78 18.11
C CYS A 237 -2.30 -3.88 19.24
N ARG A 238 -3.57 -4.16 18.90
CA ARG A 238 -4.68 -4.23 19.85
C ARG A 238 -4.93 -5.62 20.44
N GLY A 239 -4.35 -6.67 19.85
CA GLY A 239 -4.71 -8.06 20.18
C GLY A 239 -6.20 -8.38 19.93
N GLY A 240 -6.87 -7.65 19.02
CA GLY A 240 -8.32 -7.68 18.90
C GLY A 240 -8.88 -6.79 17.78
N PRO A 241 -10.14 -6.35 17.85
CA PRO A 241 -10.75 -5.48 16.84
C PRO A 241 -10.03 -4.12 16.69
N GLU A 242 -9.96 -3.64 15.45
CA GLU A 242 -9.45 -2.31 15.07
C GLU A 242 -10.16 -1.18 15.83
N LYS A 243 -9.39 -0.13 16.18
CA LYS A 243 -9.93 1.15 16.63
C LYS A 243 -9.70 2.20 15.54
N VAL A 244 -10.71 3.01 15.26
CA VAL A 244 -10.60 4.16 14.36
C VAL A 244 -11.39 5.34 14.92
N ARG A 245 -10.86 6.56 14.79
CA ARG A 245 -11.55 7.82 15.11
C ARG A 245 -11.32 8.82 13.98
N ARG A 246 -12.40 9.41 13.45
CA ARG A 246 -12.32 10.53 12.50
C ARG A 246 -11.82 11.78 13.24
N LEU A 247 -10.84 12.47 12.67
CA LEU A 247 -10.43 13.80 13.13
C LEU A 247 -11.38 14.86 12.57
N GLN A 248 -11.52 16.00 13.26
CA GLN A 248 -12.30 17.13 12.75
C GLN A 248 -11.58 17.78 11.57
N LEU A 249 -12.32 18.12 10.51
CA LEU A 249 -11.83 18.82 9.34
C LEU A 249 -12.20 20.31 9.42
N ARG A 250 -11.35 21.19 8.90
CA ARG A 250 -11.68 22.58 8.59
C ARG A 250 -12.03 22.70 7.10
N TRP A 251 -12.65 23.79 6.68
CA TRP A 251 -13.01 24.02 5.28
C TRP A 251 -11.83 23.97 4.29
N VAL A 252 -10.62 24.37 4.74
CA VAL A 252 -9.38 24.22 3.94
C VAL A 252 -9.01 22.74 3.73
N ASP A 253 -9.21 21.90 4.74
CA ASP A 253 -8.89 20.47 4.68
C ASP A 253 -9.92 19.74 3.79
N VAL A 254 -11.20 20.10 3.88
CA VAL A 254 -12.26 19.63 2.96
C VAL A 254 -11.92 19.99 1.52
N ALA A 255 -11.59 21.26 1.25
CA ALA A 255 -11.20 21.72 -0.09
C ALA A 255 -9.98 20.97 -0.63
N HIS A 256 -8.95 20.76 0.18
CA HIS A 256 -7.73 20.04 -0.21
C HIS A 256 -8.00 18.55 -0.42
N LEU A 257 -8.75 17.87 0.45
CA LEU A 257 -9.10 16.46 0.31
C LEU A 257 -9.92 16.20 -0.95
N VAL A 258 -10.96 17.00 -1.21
CA VAL A 258 -11.78 16.88 -2.43
C VAL A 258 -10.93 17.11 -3.67
N LEU A 259 -10.13 18.19 -3.70
CA LEU A 259 -9.33 18.53 -4.86
C LEU A 259 -8.19 17.52 -5.11
N TYR A 260 -7.62 16.93 -4.05
CA TYR A 260 -6.65 15.83 -4.15
C TYR A 260 -7.31 14.54 -4.65
N HIS A 261 -8.47 14.16 -4.08
CA HIS A 261 -9.23 12.98 -4.49
C HIS A 261 -9.58 13.03 -5.98
N LEU A 262 -10.19 14.15 -6.42
CA LEU A 262 -10.50 14.39 -7.82
C LEU A 262 -9.22 14.37 -8.69
N SER A 263 -8.12 14.98 -8.22
CA SER A 263 -6.82 14.94 -8.92
C SER A 263 -6.29 13.52 -9.12
N VAL A 264 -6.51 12.60 -8.17
CA VAL A 264 -6.14 11.18 -8.31
C VAL A 264 -7.10 10.50 -9.29
N CYS A 265 -8.42 10.53 -9.04
CA CYS A 265 -9.44 9.85 -9.85
C CYS A 265 -9.39 10.23 -11.33
N CYS A 266 -9.40 11.53 -11.64
CA CYS A 266 -9.50 12.03 -13.00
C CYS A 266 -8.14 12.25 -13.68
N LYS A 267 -7.02 11.93 -13.00
CA LYS A 267 -5.64 12.06 -13.48
C LYS A 267 -5.27 13.44 -14.09
N LYS A 268 -5.97 14.51 -13.68
CA LYS A 268 -5.78 15.91 -14.15
C LYS A 268 -5.52 16.87 -12.98
N LYS A 269 -4.98 18.06 -13.26
CA LYS A 269 -4.61 19.08 -12.24
C LYS A 269 -5.70 20.11 -11.92
N TYR A 270 -6.61 20.40 -12.85
CA TYR A 270 -7.58 21.50 -12.71
C TYR A 270 -9.02 21.00 -12.83
N PHE A 271 -9.88 21.52 -11.94
CA PHE A 271 -11.28 21.15 -11.78
C PHE A 271 -12.15 22.40 -11.74
N ASP A 272 -13.31 22.34 -12.38
CA ASP A 272 -14.30 23.41 -12.37
C ASP A 272 -15.14 23.39 -11.08
N PHE A 273 -15.27 24.53 -10.40
CA PHE A 273 -15.92 24.61 -9.11
C PHE A 273 -17.39 24.18 -9.18
N ASP A 274 -18.15 24.76 -10.09
CA ASP A 274 -19.60 24.57 -10.19
C ASP A 274 -19.97 23.23 -10.85
N ARG A 275 -19.07 22.68 -11.70
CA ARG A 275 -19.32 21.43 -12.46
C ARG A 275 -18.66 20.18 -11.91
N GLU A 276 -17.66 20.29 -11.03
CA GLU A 276 -16.89 19.14 -10.54
C GLU A 276 -16.69 19.16 -9.02
N ILE A 277 -16.17 20.26 -8.46
CA ILE A 277 -15.81 20.31 -7.03
C ILE A 277 -17.06 20.34 -6.15
N LEU A 278 -17.99 21.27 -6.41
CA LEU A 278 -19.21 21.44 -5.63
C LEU A 278 -20.21 20.28 -5.82
N PRO A 279 -20.44 19.73 -7.03
CA PRO A 279 -21.25 18.52 -7.21
C PRO A 279 -20.68 17.33 -6.43
N PHE A 280 -19.40 16.98 -6.60
CA PHE A 280 -18.76 15.88 -5.86
C PHE A 280 -18.91 16.06 -4.35
N THR A 281 -18.65 17.27 -3.83
CA THR A 281 -18.77 17.59 -2.40
C THR A 281 -20.20 17.44 -1.90
N SER A 282 -21.20 17.79 -2.73
CA SER A 282 -22.62 17.73 -2.37
C SER A 282 -23.18 16.31 -2.42
N GLU A 283 -22.82 15.55 -3.46
CA GLU A 283 -23.21 14.15 -3.66
C GLU A 283 -22.60 13.21 -2.60
N ASN A 284 -21.36 13.49 -2.17
CA ASN A 284 -20.63 12.65 -1.23
C ASN A 284 -20.67 13.16 0.22
N TRP A 285 -21.44 14.21 0.53
CA TRP A 285 -21.40 14.96 1.80
C TRP A 285 -21.29 14.07 3.05
N ASP A 286 -22.22 13.14 3.23
CA ASP A 286 -22.28 12.25 4.40
C ASP A 286 -21.15 11.20 4.42
N SER A 287 -20.52 10.96 3.27
CA SER A 287 -19.36 10.07 3.09
C SER A 287 -18.02 10.77 3.31
N LEU A 288 -17.97 12.11 3.28
CA LEU A 288 -16.78 12.90 3.65
C LEU A 288 -16.49 12.88 5.17
N LEU A 289 -17.46 12.46 5.99
CA LEU A 289 -17.37 12.38 7.46
C LEU A 289 -16.82 13.68 8.08
N LEU A 290 -17.58 14.76 7.91
CA LEU A 290 -17.14 16.14 8.15
C LEU A 290 -17.15 16.60 9.62
N GLY A 291 -17.61 15.75 10.54
CA GLY A 291 -17.83 16.13 11.95
C GLY A 291 -18.73 17.37 12.06
N GLU A 292 -18.35 18.34 12.88
CA GLU A 292 -19.11 19.59 13.16
C GLU A 292 -19.57 20.35 11.90
N LEU A 293 -18.86 20.21 10.77
CA LEU A 293 -19.23 20.89 9.52
C LEU A 293 -20.43 20.24 8.81
N SER A 294 -20.87 19.02 9.17
CA SER A 294 -21.97 18.29 8.51
C SER A 294 -23.26 19.11 8.43
N ASP A 295 -23.51 19.89 9.48
CA ASP A 295 -24.78 20.55 9.75
C ASP A 295 -24.88 21.91 9.02
N THR A 296 -23.80 22.32 8.32
CA THR A 296 -23.78 23.53 7.49
C THR A 296 -24.97 23.57 6.52
N PRO A 297 -25.81 24.62 6.53
CA PRO A 297 -26.93 24.76 5.60
C PRO A 297 -26.49 24.67 4.13
N LYS A 298 -27.30 24.00 3.28
CA LYS A 298 -26.92 23.74 1.87
C LYS A 298 -26.54 25.01 1.09
N GLY A 299 -27.19 26.14 1.36
CA GLY A 299 -26.88 27.44 0.73
C GLY A 299 -25.50 28.02 1.12
N GLU A 300 -24.97 27.68 2.29
CA GLU A 300 -23.65 28.17 2.74
C GLU A 300 -22.49 27.30 2.26
N ARG A 301 -22.72 26.00 1.99
CA ARG A 301 -21.64 25.05 1.63
C ARG A 301 -20.78 25.53 0.46
N SER A 302 -21.43 26.11 -0.56
CA SER A 302 -20.76 26.69 -1.72
C SER A 302 -19.85 27.87 -1.33
N SER A 303 -20.35 28.84 -0.56
CA SER A 303 -19.58 30.05 -0.23
C SER A 303 -18.42 29.75 0.74
N LYS A 304 -18.60 28.84 1.71
CA LYS A 304 -17.51 28.41 2.62
C LYS A 304 -16.41 27.67 1.86
N LEU A 305 -16.77 26.73 0.97
CA LEU A 305 -15.82 25.94 0.18
C LEU A 305 -15.06 26.83 -0.83
N LEU A 306 -15.77 27.74 -1.52
CA LEU A 306 -15.17 28.70 -2.45
C LEU A 306 -14.27 29.70 -1.73
N SER A 307 -14.63 30.13 -0.52
CA SER A 307 -13.79 30.98 0.33
C SER A 307 -12.49 30.27 0.74
N ALA A 308 -12.57 29.00 1.14
CA ALA A 308 -11.39 28.21 1.46
C ALA A 308 -10.44 28.05 0.26
N LEU A 309 -11.00 27.76 -0.94
CA LEU A 309 -10.24 27.64 -2.19
C LEU A 309 -9.58 28.95 -2.65
N ASN A 310 -10.17 30.11 -2.34
CA ASN A 310 -9.59 31.40 -2.70
C ASN A 310 -8.59 31.94 -1.69
N SER A 311 -8.76 31.65 -0.39
CA SER A 311 -7.93 32.22 0.68
C SER A 311 -6.56 31.56 0.83
N HIS A 312 -6.44 30.25 0.60
CA HIS A 312 -5.21 29.48 0.86
C HIS A 312 -4.34 29.37 -0.39
N LYS A 313 -3.67 30.47 -0.75
CA LYS A 313 -2.78 30.59 -1.91
C LYS A 313 -1.49 29.77 -1.82
N ASP A 314 -1.16 29.25 -0.64
CA ASP A 314 -0.14 28.22 -0.41
C ASP A 314 -0.57 26.85 -0.97
N ARG A 315 -1.86 26.51 -0.89
CA ARG A 315 -2.41 25.19 -1.29
C ARG A 315 -3.02 25.20 -2.69
N PHE A 316 -3.71 26.29 -3.07
CA PHE A 316 -4.61 26.33 -4.24
C PHE A 316 -4.23 27.38 -5.29
N ILE A 317 -4.04 26.92 -6.53
CA ILE A 317 -3.93 27.74 -7.75
C ILE A 317 -5.34 27.99 -8.29
N SER A 318 -5.69 29.25 -8.55
CA SER A 318 -6.88 29.64 -9.30
C SER A 318 -6.60 29.72 -10.81
N GLY A 319 -7.59 29.36 -11.62
CA GLY A 319 -7.59 29.58 -13.07
C GLY A 319 -7.30 31.02 -13.47
N ARG A 320 -7.63 32.02 -12.62
CA ARG A 320 -7.32 33.43 -12.84
C ARG A 320 -5.82 33.71 -12.91
N GLU A 321 -5.01 33.05 -12.08
CA GLU A 321 -3.54 33.25 -12.04
C GLU A 321 -2.85 32.68 -13.29
N ILE A 322 -3.45 31.65 -13.91
CA ILE A 322 -2.92 30.95 -15.09
C ILE A 322 -3.65 31.30 -16.40
N LYS A 323 -4.33 32.47 -16.46
CA LYS A 323 -5.07 32.98 -17.63
C LYS A 323 -6.16 32.03 -18.18
N LYS A 324 -6.74 31.17 -17.34
CA LYS A 324 -7.87 30.28 -17.66
C LYS A 324 -9.19 30.82 -17.07
N ARG A 325 -10.28 30.05 -17.20
CA ARG A 325 -11.59 30.37 -16.61
C ARG A 325 -11.46 30.57 -15.09
N LYS A 326 -12.12 31.60 -14.55
CA LYS A 326 -12.02 32.03 -13.14
C LYS A 326 -12.48 30.98 -12.12
N CYS A 327 -13.39 30.08 -12.51
CA CYS A 327 -13.97 29.00 -11.72
C CYS A 327 -13.10 27.74 -11.58
N LEU A 328 -11.94 27.67 -12.23
CA LEU A 328 -11.04 26.51 -12.13
C LEU A 328 -10.15 26.61 -10.88
N PHE A 329 -9.96 25.49 -10.19
CA PHE A 329 -8.98 25.35 -9.10
C PHE A 329 -8.11 24.11 -9.30
N GLY A 330 -6.89 24.14 -8.74
CA GLY A 330 -5.96 23.01 -8.73
C GLY A 330 -4.94 23.14 -7.60
N LEU A 331 -4.37 22.03 -7.13
CA LEU A 331 -3.36 22.05 -6.07
C LEU A 331 -2.01 22.60 -6.60
N HIS A 332 -1.27 23.33 -5.75
CA HIS A 332 0.11 23.73 -6.04
C HIS A 332 0.99 22.48 -6.26
N ALA A 333 1.22 21.71 -5.21
CA ALA A 333 1.80 20.38 -5.24
C ALA A 333 0.69 19.31 -5.14
N ARG A 334 0.77 18.24 -5.93
CA ARG A 334 -0.20 17.12 -5.91
C ARG A 334 0.11 16.15 -4.76
N ILE A 335 0.10 16.68 -3.55
CA ILE A 335 0.31 15.95 -2.29
C ILE A 335 -0.97 15.95 -1.45
N PRO A 336 -1.22 14.90 -0.64
CA PRO A 336 -2.28 14.90 0.35
C PRO A 336 -2.20 16.11 1.30
N PRO A 337 -3.34 16.54 1.88
CA PRO A 337 -3.33 17.63 2.85
C PRO A 337 -2.47 17.29 4.08
N PRO A 338 -1.80 18.29 4.67
CA PRO A 338 -1.13 18.12 5.95
C PRO A 338 -2.16 17.85 7.04
N VAL A 339 -1.86 16.89 7.92
CA VAL A 339 -2.53 16.77 9.21
C VAL A 339 -1.70 17.59 10.19
N GLU A 340 -2.18 18.79 10.51
CA GLU A 340 -1.56 19.65 11.51
C GLU A 340 -1.78 19.03 12.91
N PRO A 341 -0.75 18.93 13.77
CA PRO A 341 -0.95 18.48 15.14
C PRO A 341 -1.82 19.50 15.89
N PRO A 342 -2.69 19.06 16.82
CA PRO A 342 -3.55 19.98 17.56
C PRO A 342 -2.69 20.94 18.39
N THR A 343 -2.80 22.24 18.09
CA THR A 343 -2.14 23.32 18.84
C THR A 343 -2.83 23.53 20.19
N GLY A 344 -2.47 22.70 21.17
CA GLY A 344 -2.71 22.98 22.58
C GLY A 344 -1.46 23.58 23.22
N ASP A 345 -1.63 24.61 24.05
CA ASP A 345 -0.53 25.22 24.80
C ASP A 345 0.06 24.22 25.81
N GLY A 346 1.18 23.62 25.43
CA GLY A 346 1.94 22.67 26.25
C GLY A 346 3.36 22.58 25.71
N ALA A 347 4.35 22.81 26.58
CA ALA A 347 5.75 22.86 26.17
C ALA A 347 6.22 21.53 25.53
N PRO A 348 7.09 21.57 24.51
CA PRO A 348 7.57 20.36 23.85
C PRO A 348 8.42 19.51 24.80
N THR A 349 7.82 18.45 25.34
CA THR A 349 8.55 17.40 26.05
C THR A 349 9.44 16.65 25.07
N SER A 350 10.74 16.93 25.14
CA SER A 350 11.75 16.24 24.36
C SER A 350 11.74 14.74 24.68
N PHE A 351 11.28 13.91 23.74
CA PHE A 351 11.35 12.46 23.86
C PHE A 351 12.81 12.02 24.01
N PRO A 352 13.19 11.35 25.12
CA PRO A 352 14.57 10.94 25.34
C PRO A 352 14.94 9.82 24.36
N SER A 353 16.03 10.00 23.61
CA SER A 353 16.61 8.94 22.79
C SER A 353 17.08 7.80 23.70
N GLY A 354 16.46 6.62 23.55
CA GLY A 354 16.73 5.47 24.42
C GLY A 354 18.17 4.98 24.29
N GLN A 355 18.95 5.16 25.36
CA GLN A 355 20.27 4.55 25.48
C GLN A 355 20.13 3.05 25.74
N GLY A 356 20.96 2.23 25.10
CA GLY A 356 20.98 0.78 25.32
C GLY A 356 21.50 0.39 26.70
N PRO A 357 21.11 -0.78 27.26
CA PRO A 357 21.52 -1.20 28.59
C PRO A 357 23.01 -1.60 28.62
N GLY A 358 23.85 -0.74 29.20
CA GLY A 358 25.25 -1.04 29.46
C GLY A 358 25.44 -1.95 30.68
N GLY A 359 25.93 -3.18 30.48
CA GLY A 359 26.37 -4.05 31.56
C GLY A 359 27.67 -3.53 32.20
N GLY A 360 27.68 -3.36 33.52
CA GLY A 360 28.82 -2.78 34.24
C GLY A 360 29.91 -3.80 34.60
N VAL A 361 31.18 -3.44 34.35
CA VAL A 361 32.36 -4.09 34.95
C VAL A 361 33.35 -3.01 35.38
N SER A 362 33.80 -3.02 36.63
CA SER A 362 34.62 -1.98 37.25
C SER A 362 36.13 -2.20 37.07
N ARG A 363 36.92 -1.12 36.95
CA ARG A 363 38.38 -1.13 37.24
C ARG A 363 38.88 0.26 37.72
N PRO A 364 39.98 0.34 38.51
CA PRO A 364 40.31 1.52 39.34
C PRO A 364 41.41 2.45 38.77
N LEU A 365 41.73 3.51 39.54
CA LEU A 365 42.59 4.65 39.17
C LEU A 365 44.09 4.32 38.99
N GLY A 366 44.77 5.06 38.09
CA GLY A 366 46.24 5.14 37.93
C GLY A 366 46.72 6.60 37.72
N LYS A 367 47.94 6.94 38.14
CA LYS A 367 48.38 8.35 38.42
C LYS A 367 49.34 9.00 37.39
N ARG A 368 49.09 10.29 37.08
CA ARG A 368 50.03 11.46 36.92
C ARG A 368 50.96 11.66 35.68
N ARG A 369 50.86 12.90 35.14
CA ARG A 369 51.94 13.85 34.65
C ARG A 369 52.68 13.53 33.32
N ARG A 370 53.19 14.50 32.50
CA ARG A 370 53.22 16.01 32.53
C ARG A 370 53.45 16.64 31.12
N SER A 371 52.91 17.86 30.88
CA SER A 371 53.41 19.01 30.06
C SER A 371 53.96 18.86 28.61
N GLU A 372 53.24 19.45 27.63
CA GLU A 372 53.54 20.68 26.81
C GLU A 372 54.96 20.98 26.23
N PRO A 373 55.11 21.85 25.17
CA PRO A 373 54.20 22.92 24.69
C PRO A 373 53.97 23.06 23.15
N GLU A 374 53.17 24.08 22.77
CA GLU A 374 52.87 24.61 21.42
C GLU A 374 53.94 25.61 20.90
N PRO A 375 53.90 26.04 19.61
CA PRO A 375 54.14 27.47 19.33
C PRO A 375 53.27 28.12 18.22
N LEU A 376 52.39 29.03 18.66
CA LEU A 376 52.22 30.44 18.21
C LEU A 376 52.14 30.86 16.72
N ARG A 377 51.07 31.61 16.41
CA ARG A 377 50.90 32.50 15.24
C ARG A 377 51.86 33.71 15.22
N ARG A 378 52.06 34.32 14.04
CA ARG A 378 52.26 35.78 13.88
C ARG A 378 51.70 36.33 12.55
N GLN A 379 51.32 37.61 12.54
CA GLN A 379 50.84 38.38 11.37
C GLN A 379 51.75 39.60 11.11
N LYS A 380 51.92 40.00 9.84
CA LYS A 380 51.71 41.37 9.28
C LYS A 380 52.48 41.59 7.95
N GLY A 381 51.90 42.41 7.05
CA GLY A 381 52.52 42.96 5.83
C GLY A 381 51.47 43.63 4.93
N LYS A 382 51.74 44.83 4.36
CA LYS A 382 50.79 45.62 3.53
C LYS A 382 51.49 46.67 2.64
N MET A 383 51.31 46.58 1.33
CA MET A 383 51.39 47.60 0.25
C MET A 383 51.02 46.85 -1.06
N GLU A 384 50.23 47.35 -2.03
CA GLU A 384 50.30 48.59 -2.84
C GLU A 384 51.53 48.61 -3.79
N GLU A 385 51.42 48.95 -5.09
CA GLU A 385 50.25 49.40 -5.90
C GLU A 385 49.85 48.34 -6.97
N LEU A 386 49.37 48.53 -8.23
CA LEU A 386 49.07 49.64 -9.16
C LEU A 386 47.95 49.16 -10.15
N GLY A 387 47.67 49.89 -11.25
CA GLY A 387 46.82 49.49 -12.40
C GLY A 387 47.21 50.24 -13.70
N PRO A 388 46.37 50.40 -14.74
CA PRO A 388 45.06 49.78 -15.03
C PRO A 388 44.93 49.26 -16.50
N SER A 389 43.68 49.03 -16.96
CA SER A 389 43.14 49.34 -18.33
C SER A 389 42.57 48.19 -19.20
N SER A 390 41.32 48.42 -19.63
CA SER A 390 40.63 48.11 -20.92
C SER A 390 41.02 46.90 -21.81
N ALA A 391 39.98 46.10 -22.13
CA ALA A 391 39.48 45.66 -23.47
C ALA A 391 40.41 45.74 -24.71
N PRO A 392 40.29 44.77 -25.65
CA PRO A 392 39.15 44.76 -26.57
C PRO A 392 37.97 43.84 -26.19
#